data_AF-J2S8H1-F1
#
_entry.id   AF-J2S8H1-F1
#
_cell.length_a   1.000
_cell.length_b   1.000
_cell.length_c   1.000
_cell.angle_alpha   90.00
_cell.angle_beta   90.00
_cell.angle_gamma   90.00
#
_symmetry.space_group_name_H-M   'P 1'
#
loop_
_entity.id
_entity.type
_entity.pdbx_description
1 polymer ?
#
loop_
_entity_poly.entity_id
_entity_poly.type
_entity_poly.pdbx_seq_one_letter_code
_entity_poly.pdbx_strand_id
1 'polypeptide(L)' 'MNSLFSQVQVGRYTLSNRMVMAPMTRSHANDAGVPSDLVVTY' A
#
# COMPACT_ATOMS: atom_id res chain seq x y z
N MET A 1 -8.82 -6.36 23.18
CA MET A 1 -9.02 -6.73 21.75
C MET A 1 -8.67 -5.51 20.91
N ASN A 2 -7.75 -5.61 19.94
CA ASN A 2 -7.43 -4.48 19.05
C ASN A 2 -8.30 -4.57 17.79
N SER A 3 -9.15 -3.56 17.56
CA SER A 3 -10.01 -3.50 16.37
C SER A 3 -9.18 -3.31 15.09
N LEU A 4 -9.60 -3.89 13.97
CA LEU A 4 -8.96 -3.67 12.67
C LEU A 4 -8.91 -2.19 12.26
N PHE A 5 -9.90 -1.41 12.68
CA PHE A 5 -9.99 0.03 12.38
C PHE A 5 -9.35 0.92 13.45
N SER A 6 -8.65 0.34 14.44
CA SER A 6 -7.91 1.11 15.43
C SER A 6 -6.52 1.48 14.93
N GLN A 7 -6.02 2.64 15.33
CA GLN A 7 -4.68 3.12 15.02
C GLN A 7 -3.58 2.14 15.48
N VAL A 8 -2.45 2.12 14.78
CA VAL A 8 -1.27 1.34 15.15
C VAL A 8 0.02 2.11 14.84
N GLN A 9 1.00 1.99 15.74
CA GLN A 9 2.34 2.55 15.55
C GLN A 9 3.25 1.50 14.89
N VAL A 10 3.90 1.86 13.79
CA VAL A 10 4.91 1.04 13.10
C VAL A 10 6.20 1.86 13.00
N GLY A 11 7.15 1.58 13.91
CA GLY A 11 8.36 2.40 14.04
C GLY A 11 8.00 3.86 14.35
N ARG A 12 8.37 4.78 13.45
CA ARG A 12 8.08 6.22 13.57
C ARG A 12 6.71 6.63 13.02
N TYR A 13 6.02 5.74 12.32
CA TYR A 13 4.78 6.07 11.61
C TYR A 13 3.55 5.62 12.39
N THR A 14 2.52 6.45 12.32
CA THR A 14 1.20 6.18 12.88
C THR A 14 0.24 5.88 11.74
N LEU A 15 -0.27 4.65 11.68
CA LEU A 15 -1.22 4.21 10.67
C LEU A 15 -2.64 4.27 11.21
N SER A 16 -3.59 4.72 10.40
CA SER A 16 -4.99 4.93 10.80
C SER A 16 -5.73 3.63 11.16
N ASN A 17 -5.27 2.49 10.64
CA ASN A 17 -5.88 1.19 10.86
C ASN A 17 -4.81 0.07 10.77
N ARG A 18 -5.24 -1.16 11.05
CA ARG A 18 -4.40 -2.37 11.06
C ARG A 18 -4.59 -3.22 9.80
N MET A 19 -5.21 -2.69 8.76
CA MET A 19 -5.34 -3.34 7.45
C MET A 19 -4.23 -2.86 6.53
N VAL A 20 -3.59 -3.81 5.83
CA VAL A 20 -2.45 -3.53 4.96
C VAL A 20 -2.73 -4.05 3.56
N MET A 21 -2.29 -3.29 2.55
CA MET A 21 -2.23 -3.77 1.17
C MET A 21 -1.02 -4.70 1.04
N ALA A 22 -1.27 -5.98 0.82
CA ALA A 22 -0.19 -6.93 0.54
C ALA A 22 0.54 -6.55 -0.76
N PRO A 23 1.84 -6.85 -0.89
CA PRO A 23 2.54 -6.63 -2.15
C PRO A 23 1.97 -7.53 -3.25
N MET A 24 1.63 -6.94 -4.39
CA MET A 24 1.05 -7.63 -5.54
C MET A 24 1.79 -7.23 -6.82
N THR A 25 2.37 -8.20 -7.53
CA THR A 25 2.91 -7.95 -8.87
C THR A 25 1.76 -7.80 -9.85
N ARG A 26 1.68 -6.65 -10.52
CA ARG A 26 0.60 -6.32 -11.48
C ARG A 26 1.06 -6.19 -12.92
N SER A 27 2.37 -6.18 -13.16
CA SER A 27 2.95 -6.04 -14.51
C SER A 27 2.43 -4.81 -15.29
N HIS A 28 2.15 -3.71 -14.58
CA HIS A 28 1.64 -2.45 -15.17
C HIS A 28 2.76 -1.43 -15.50
N ALA A 29 4.02 -1.85 -15.45
CA ALA A 29 5.13 -1.05 -15.93
C ALA A 29 5.23 -1.17 -17.47
N ASN A 30 5.75 -0.13 -18.12
CA ASN A 30 6.09 -0.20 -19.55
C ASN A 30 7.35 -1.06 -19.80
N ASP A 31 7.75 -1.21 -21.07
CA ASP A 31 8.89 -2.05 -21.46
C ASP A 31 10.24 -1.61 -20.84
N ALA A 32 10.36 -0.34 -20.46
CA ALA A 32 11.53 0.20 -19.76
C ALA A 32 11.48 -0.01 -18.22
N GLY A 33 10.44 -0.68 -17.71
CA GLY A 33 10.23 -0.87 -16.27
C GLY A 33 9.71 0.38 -15.54
N VAL A 34 9.25 1.39 -16.28
CA VAL A 34 8.77 2.65 -15.70
C VAL A 34 7.25 2.54 -15.44
N PRO A 35 6.77 2.87 -14.23
CA PRO A 35 5.34 2.96 -13.95
C PRO A 35 4.66 3.98 -14.86
N SER A 36 3.50 3.61 -15.40
CA SER A 36 2.64 4.52 -16.18
C SER A 36 1.61 5.22 -15.27
N ASP A 37 0.91 6.23 -15.81
CA ASP A 37 -0.11 7.00 -15.08
C ASP A 37 -1.22 6.12 -14.47
N LEU A 38 -1.48 4.95 -15.04
CA LEU A 38 -2.44 3.98 -14.51
C LEU A 38 -2.08 3.50 -13.09
N VAL A 39 -0.78 3.42 -12.77
CA VAL A 39 -0.30 2.98 -11.44
C VAL A 39 -0.61 4.03 -10.36
N VAL A 40 -0.80 5.29 -10.74
CA VAL A 40 -1.10 6.38 -9.80
C VAL A 40 -2.56 6.37 -9.36
N THR A 41 -3.46 5.99 -10.26
CA THR A 41 -4.92 6.05 -10.03
C THR A 41 -5.53 4.79 -9.41
N TYR A 42 -4.74 3.73 -9.25
CA TYR A 42 -5.18 2.42 -8.74
C TYR A 42 -4.90 2.29 -7.23
#